data_AF-A0A3C0VVY4-F1
#
_entry.id   AF-A0A3C0VVY4-F1
#
_cell.length_a   1.000
_cell.length_b   1.000
_cell.length_c   1.000
_cell.angle_alpha   90.00
_cell.angle_beta   90.00
_cell.angle_gamma   90.00
#
_symmetry.space_group_name_H-M   'P 1'
#
loop_
_entity.id
_entity.type
_entity.pdbx_description
1 polymer ?
#
loop_
_entity_poly.entity_id
_entity_poly.type
_entity_poly.pdbx_seq_one_letter_code
_entity_poly.pdbx_strand_id
1 'polypeptide(L)'
;MNKFLTLTFCLSLLPLLALGQGQSVAVVYNSKLAPSKIIAEHYAKQRSVPANNLIGLPLSDGHTIRRAEFTSTLEQPLAKA
;
A
#
# COMPACT_ATOMS: atom_id res chain seq x y z
N MET A 1 15.78 10.63 -44.99
CA MET A 1 16.72 9.98 -44.06
C MET A 1 16.39 10.46 -42.63
N ASN A 2 15.24 10.07 -42.07
CA ASN A 2 14.72 10.67 -40.82
C ASN A 2 13.84 9.69 -40.01
N LYS A 3 13.73 8.42 -40.46
CA LYS A 3 12.80 7.42 -39.90
C LYS A 3 13.23 6.89 -38.52
N PHE A 4 14.48 7.17 -38.13
CA PHE A 4 15.04 6.83 -36.82
C PHE A 4 14.69 7.84 -35.71
N LEU A 5 14.28 9.06 -36.08
CA LEU A 5 13.96 10.11 -35.11
C LEU A 5 12.61 9.90 -34.42
N THR A 6 11.70 9.14 -35.05
CA THR A 6 10.38 8.81 -34.50
C THR A 6 10.41 7.65 -33.52
N LEU A 7 11.44 6.79 -33.55
CA LEU A 7 11.54 5.63 -32.66
C LEU A 7 12.01 6.02 -31.25
N THR A 8 12.79 7.10 -31.14
CA THR A 8 13.36 7.56 -29.87
C THR A 8 12.36 8.29 -28.98
N PHE A 9 11.26 8.82 -29.53
CA PHE A 9 10.23 9.55 -28.76
C PHE A 9 9.28 8.61 -27.99
N CYS A 10 9.15 7.34 -28.41
CA CYS A 10 8.25 6.38 -27.76
C CYS A 10 8.85 5.76 -26.48
N LEU A 11 10.19 5.78 -26.35
CA LEU A 11 10.89 5.07 -25.28
C LEU A 11 11.00 5.88 -23.97
N SER A 12 10.74 7.19 -23.99
CA SER A 12 10.82 8.06 -22.81
C SER A 12 9.60 7.99 -21.89
N LEU A 13 8.52 7.29 -22.27
CA LEU A 13 7.29 7.18 -21.48
C LEU A 13 7.25 5.94 -20.54
N LEU A 14 8.23 5.05 -20.64
CA LEU A 14 8.37 3.87 -19.78
C LEU A 14 8.53 4.14 -18.26
N PRO A 15 9.17 5.22 -17.78
CA PRO A 15 9.40 5.37 -16.34
C PRO A 15 8.13 5.70 -15.53
N LEU A 16 6.98 5.96 -16.18
CA LEU A 16 5.71 6.18 -15.46
C LEU A 16 5.16 4.87 -14.85
N LEU A 17 5.53 3.71 -15.41
CA LEU A 17 5.09 2.39 -14.93
C LEU A 17 5.86 1.91 -13.69
N ALA A 18 7.01 2.51 -13.39
CA ALA A 18 7.90 2.12 -12.30
C ALA A 18 7.61 2.82 -10.97
N LEU A 19 6.71 3.81 -10.94
CA LEU A 19 6.17 4.33 -9.68
C LEU A 19 5.31 3.23 -9.06
N GLY A 20 5.70 2.76 -7.88
CA GLY A 20 5.06 1.66 -7.15
C GLY A 20 3.54 1.73 -7.26
N GLN A 21 2.98 0.86 -8.09
CA GLN A 21 1.57 0.89 -8.40
C GLN A 21 0.80 0.46 -7.14
N GLY A 22 -0.37 1.03 -6.89
CA GLY A 22 -1.17 0.69 -5.70
C GLY A 22 -1.39 -0.82 -5.51
N GLN A 23 -1.26 -1.61 -6.59
CA GLN A 23 -1.31 -3.07 -6.57
C GLN A 23 -0.19 -3.74 -5.75
N SER A 24 0.99 -3.15 -5.64
CA SER A 24 2.12 -3.71 -4.88
C SER A 24 2.19 -3.20 -3.44
N VAL A 25 1.18 -2.45 -2.99
CA VAL A 25 1.17 -1.81 -1.66
C VAL A 25 0.03 -2.40 -0.84
N ALA A 26 0.32 -2.77 0.40
CA ALA A 26 -0.68 -3.08 1.42
C ALA A 26 -0.86 -1.88 2.37
N VAL A 27 -2.11 -1.58 2.71
CA VAL A 27 -2.46 -0.55 3.70
C VAL A 27 -3.03 -1.25 4.92
N VAL A 28 -2.31 -1.16 6.04
CA VAL A 28 -2.72 -1.78 7.31
C VAL A 28 -3.41 -0.75 8.20
N TYR A 29 -4.54 -1.12 8.79
CA TYR A 29 -5.27 -0.27 9.73
C TYR A 29 -5.68 -1.03 11.00
N ASN A 30 -5.92 -0.28 12.08
CA ASN A 30 -6.43 -0.87 13.32
C ASN A 30 -7.94 -1.09 13.19
N SER A 31 -8.37 -2.35 13.16
CA SER A 31 -9.79 -2.72 13.03
C SER A 31 -10.63 -2.38 14.26
N LYS A 32 -10.02 -2.15 15.42
CA LYS A 32 -10.72 -1.71 16.65
C LYS A 32 -11.02 -0.21 16.65
N LEU A 33 -10.37 0.56 15.78
CA LEU A 33 -10.47 2.03 15.76
C LEU A 33 -11.08 2.51 14.45
N ALA A 34 -12.38 2.83 14.46
CA ALA A 34 -13.11 3.22 13.25
C ALA A 34 -12.46 4.38 12.44
N PRO A 35 -11.93 5.45 13.09
CA PRO A 35 -11.18 6.47 12.36
C PRO A 35 -9.95 5.96 11.59
N SER A 36 -9.28 4.91 12.06
CA SER A 36 -8.11 4.31 11.40
C SER A 36 -8.50 3.73 10.04
N LYS A 37 -9.65 3.06 9.98
CA LYS A 37 -10.21 2.53 8.73
C LYS A 37 -10.51 3.65 7.72
N ILE A 38 -11.15 4.73 8.16
CA ILE A 38 -11.51 5.87 7.29
C ILE A 38 -10.25 6.48 6.66
N ILE A 39 -9.18 6.66 7.46
CA ILE A 39 -7.91 7.19 6.97
C ILE A 39 -7.25 6.22 5.98
N ALA A 40 -7.27 4.92 6.27
CA ALA A 40 -6.73 3.90 5.37
C ALA A 40 -7.46 3.88 4.01
N GLU A 41 -8.78 3.93 4.01
CA GLU A 41 -9.60 4.00 2.79
C GLU A 41 -9.31 5.27 1.98
N HIS A 42 -9.15 6.41 2.65
CA HIS A 42 -8.79 7.68 2.00
C HIS A 42 -7.47 7.56 1.23
N TYR A 43 -6.40 7.07 1.88
CA TYR A 43 -5.09 6.95 1.25
C TYR A 43 -5.04 5.81 0.21
N ALA A 44 -5.76 4.72 0.44
CA ALA A 44 -5.89 3.65 -0.54
C ALA A 44 -6.49 4.16 -1.84
N LYS A 45 -7.58 4.95 -1.76
CA LYS A 45 -8.20 5.59 -2.92
C LYS A 45 -7.24 6.53 -3.64
N GLN A 46 -6.52 7.38 -2.90
CA GLN A 46 -5.59 8.34 -3.49
C GLN A 46 -4.43 7.66 -4.24
N ARG A 47 -4.03 6.46 -3.82
CA ARG A 47 -2.92 5.69 -4.43
C ARG A 47 -3.39 4.54 -5.34
N SER A 48 -4.68 4.47 -5.65
CA SER A 48 -5.25 3.37 -6.44
C SER A 48 -4.90 1.98 -5.90
N VAL A 49 -4.89 1.84 -4.57
CA VAL A 49 -4.65 0.56 -3.88
C VAL A 49 -5.93 -0.29 -3.99
N PRO A 50 -5.83 -1.55 -4.43
CA PRO A 50 -6.98 -2.45 -4.48
C PRO A 50 -7.62 -2.66 -3.11
N ALA A 51 -8.94 -2.85 -3.07
CA ALA A 51 -9.67 -3.10 -1.82
C ALA A 51 -9.13 -4.32 -1.05
N ASN A 52 -8.69 -5.36 -1.76
CA ASN A 52 -8.11 -6.56 -1.17
C ASN A 52 -6.77 -6.30 -0.45
N ASN A 53 -6.11 -5.18 -0.73
CA ASN A 53 -4.85 -4.79 -0.11
C ASN A 53 -5.05 -3.91 1.14
N LEU A 54 -6.31 -3.63 1.54
CA LEU A 54 -6.62 -2.98 2.81
C LEU A 54 -6.79 -4.05 3.90
N ILE A 55 -5.83 -4.12 4.81
CA ILE A 55 -5.73 -5.18 5.80
C ILE A 55 -6.07 -4.61 7.18
N GLY A 56 -7.19 -5.05 7.75
CA GLY A 56 -7.62 -4.66 9.08
C GLY A 56 -7.12 -5.64 10.13
N LEU A 57 -6.29 -5.19 11.06
CA LEU A 57 -5.76 -6.02 12.16
C LEU A 57 -6.22 -5.48 13.53
N PRO A 58 -6.49 -6.36 14.51
CA PRO A 58 -6.96 -5.97 15.84
C PRO A 58 -5.80 -5.47 16.72
N LEU A 59 -5.26 -4.30 16.37
CA LEU A 59 -4.10 -3.70 17.06
C LEU A 59 -4.51 -3.04 18.39
N SER A 60 -3.53 -2.62 19.19
CA SER A 60 -3.76 -1.81 20.38
C SER A 60 -3.88 -0.33 20.05
N ASP A 61 -4.64 0.41 20.87
CA ASP A 61 -4.87 1.84 20.69
C ASP A 61 -3.76 2.71 21.32
N GLY A 62 -2.81 2.08 22.02
CA GLY A 62 -1.67 2.74 22.62
C GLY A 62 -0.64 3.19 21.59
N HIS A 63 0.01 4.33 21.84
CA HIS A 63 1.10 4.86 21.00
C HIS A 63 2.41 4.05 21.08
N THR A 64 2.50 3.11 22.01
CA THR A 64 3.64 2.20 22.17
C THR A 64 3.12 0.78 22.26
N ILE A 65 3.66 -0.10 21.42
CA ILE A 65 3.32 -1.52 21.38
C ILE A 65 4.48 -2.35 21.93
N ARG A 66 4.19 -3.34 22.77
CA ARG A 66 5.20 -4.29 23.24
C ARG A 66 5.63 -5.20 22.09
N ARG A 67 6.89 -5.65 22.07
CA ARG A 67 7.39 -6.50 20.98
C ARG A 67 6.58 -7.79 20.79
N ALA A 68 6.24 -8.48 21.87
CA ALA A 68 5.45 -9.72 21.81
C ALA A 68 4.06 -9.49 21.20
N GLU A 69 3.44 -8.34 21.51
CA GLU A 69 2.14 -7.96 20.97
C GLU A 69 2.23 -7.55 19.50
N PHE A 70 3.27 -6.80 19.11
CA PHE A 70 3.54 -6.48 17.71
C PHE A 70 3.68 -7.75 16.86
N THR A 71 4.46 -8.71 17.35
CA THR A 71 4.67 -9.97 16.62
C THR A 71 3.38 -10.76 16.47
N SER A 72 2.56 -10.89 17.52
CA SER A 72 1.34 -11.70 17.48
C SER A 72 0.15 -11.03 16.79
N THR A 73 0.03 -9.70 16.88
CA THR A 73 -1.14 -8.96 16.37
C THR A 73 -0.91 -8.29 15.02
N LEU A 74 0.34 -7.99 14.65
CA LEU A 74 0.69 -7.28 13.42
C LEU A 74 1.55 -8.14 12.49
N GLU A 75 2.77 -8.47 12.90
CA GLU A 75 3.78 -9.08 12.02
C GLU A 75 3.36 -10.45 11.49
N GLN A 76 3.01 -11.39 12.37
CA GLN A 76 2.67 -12.76 11.97
C GLN A 76 1.34 -12.84 11.19
N PRO A 77 0.27 -12.10 11.56
CA PRO A 77 -0.93 -12.05 10.74
C PRO A 77 -0.67 -11.44 9.36
N LEU A 78 0.10 -10.35 9.29
CA LEU A 78 0.39 -9.67 8.03
C LEU A 78 1.23 -10.52 7.08
N ALA A 79 2.19 -11.29 7.58
CA ALA A 79 3.00 -12.20 6.76
C ALA A 79 2.20 -13.35 6.13
N LYS A 80 0.94 -13.59 6.55
CA LYS A 80 0.05 -14.64 6.06
C LYS A 80 -1.11 -14.12 5.20
N ALA A 81 -1.32 -12.81 5.18
CA ALA A 81 -2.39 -12.15 4.45
C ALA A 81 -2.09 -12.09 2.95
#